data_AF-A0A1Y0EMP9-F1
#
_entry.id   AF-A0A1Y0EMP9-F1
#
_cell.length_a   1.000
_cell.length_b   1.000
_cell.length_c   1.000
_cell.angle_alpha   90.00
_cell.angle_beta   90.00
_cell.angle_gamma   90.00
#
_symmetry.space_group_name_H-M   'P 1'
#
loop_
_entity.id
_entity.type
_entity.pdbx_description
1 polymer ?
#
loop_
_entity_poly.entity_id
_entity_poly.type
_entity_poly.pdbx_seq_one_letter_code
_entity_poly.pdbx_strand_id
1 'polypeptide(L)'
;MVKAIQPTDTHVAEILEAVKAAAQEGKTTLKTYARDFGSGNLYGGQPTVAQAAVIARLNELGFKTAIRSECRQFVDIWLEVSWE
;
A
#
# COMPACT_ATOMS: atom_id res chain seq x y z
N MET A 1 -19.58 -16.06 -15.34
CA MET A 1 -18.11 -16.08 -15.52
C MET A 1 -17.47 -15.55 -14.25
N VAL A 2 -16.82 -16.40 -13.45
CA VAL A 2 -16.12 -15.95 -12.24
C VAL A 2 -14.80 -15.34 -12.74
N LYS A 3 -14.67 -14.01 -12.66
CA LYS A 3 -13.41 -13.32 -12.97
C LYS A 3 -12.35 -13.90 -12.01
N ALA A 4 -11.26 -14.44 -12.55
CA ALA A 4 -10.13 -14.83 -11.74
C ALA A 4 -9.68 -13.61 -10.92
N ILE A 5 -9.66 -13.74 -9.59
CA ILE A 5 -9.18 -12.71 -8.67
C ILE A 5 -7.74 -12.41 -9.10
N GLN A 6 -7.47 -11.19 -9.55
CA GLN A 6 -6.12 -10.82 -9.96
C GLN A 6 -5.24 -10.79 -8.71
N PRO A 7 -3.94 -11.12 -8.80
CA PRO A 7 -3.02 -11.02 -7.66
C PRO A 7 -3.05 -9.63 -6.99
N THR A 8 -3.30 -8.58 -7.79
CA THR A 8 -3.54 -7.21 -7.34
C THR A 8 -4.73 -7.10 -6.39
N ASP A 9 -5.83 -7.81 -6.66
CA ASP A 9 -7.03 -7.78 -5.84
C ASP A 9 -6.79 -8.42 -4.46
N THR A 10 -5.95 -9.47 -4.39
CA THR A 10 -5.56 -10.10 -3.11
C THR A 10 -4.77 -9.12 -2.25
N HIS A 11 -3.77 -8.43 -2.80
CA HIS A 11 -2.98 -7.46 -2.04
C HIS A 11 -3.79 -6.22 -1.64
N VAL A 12 -4.70 -5.77 -2.49
CA VAL A 12 -5.65 -4.71 -2.13
C VAL A 12 -6.54 -5.17 -0.98
N ALA A 13 -7.06 -6.40 -1.00
CA ALA A 13 -7.87 -6.94 0.10
C ALA A 13 -7.09 -7.01 1.42
N GLU A 14 -5.84 -7.46 1.40
CA GLU A 14 -4.95 -7.47 2.58
C GLU A 14 -4.77 -6.05 3.16
N ILE A 15 -4.55 -5.06 2.31
CA ILE A 15 -4.40 -3.65 2.73
C ILE A 15 -5.72 -3.12 3.29
N LEU A 16 -6.86 -3.43 2.68
CA LEU A 16 -8.17 -2.97 3.15
C LEU A 16 -8.55 -3.56 4.51
N GLU A 17 -8.24 -4.83 4.77
CA GLU A 17 -8.43 -5.41 6.11
C GLU A 17 -7.55 -4.73 7.16
N ALA A 18 -6.30 -4.40 6.82
CA ALA A 18 -5.43 -3.63 7.71
C ALA A 18 -5.92 -2.19 7.93
N VAL A 19 -6.47 -1.53 6.90
CA VAL A 19 -7.11 -0.21 7.00
C VAL A 19 -8.30 -0.28 7.96
N LYS A 20 -9.15 -1.31 7.82
CA LYS A 20 -10.32 -1.50 8.69
C LYS A 20 -9.91 -1.67 10.15
N ALA A 21 -8.88 -2.47 10.43
CA ALA A 21 -8.34 -2.62 11.78
C ALA A 21 -7.79 -1.29 12.33
N ALA A 22 -7.02 -0.54 11.53
CA ALA A 22 -6.49 0.76 11.92
C ALA A 22 -7.61 1.80 12.16
N ALA A 23 -8.67 1.80 11.35
CA ALA A 23 -9.81 2.68 11.51
C ALA A 23 -10.61 2.36 12.79
N GLN A 24 -10.71 1.09 13.17
CA GLN A 24 -11.32 0.68 14.46
C GLN A 24 -10.52 1.21 15.67
N GLU A 25 -9.22 1.45 15.50
CA GLU A 25 -8.36 2.09 16.50
C GLU A 25 -8.41 3.63 16.46
N GLY A 26 -9.24 4.22 15.60
CA GLY A 26 -9.37 5.67 15.43
C GLY A 26 -8.26 6.33 14.60
N LYS A 27 -7.49 5.55 13.83
CA LYS A 27 -6.46 6.08 12.92
C LYS A 27 -7.08 6.51 11.59
N THR A 28 -6.39 7.43 10.91
CA THR A 28 -6.72 7.92 9.55
C THR A 28 -5.64 7.56 8.52
N THR A 29 -4.58 6.89 8.97
CA THR A 29 -3.44 6.50 8.14
C THR A 29 -2.96 5.09 8.50
N LEU A 30 -2.54 4.34 7.48
CA LEU A 30 -1.91 3.04 7.58
C LEU A 30 -0.53 3.08 6.93
N LYS A 31 0.49 2.64 7.66
CA LYS A 31 1.81 2.31 7.15
C LYS A 31 1.86 0.82 6.83
N THR A 32 2.08 0.44 5.58
CA THR A 32 2.12 -0.96 5.15
C THR A 32 3.34 -1.30 4.29
N TYR A 33 3.83 -2.53 4.48
CA TYR A 33 4.93 -3.13 3.73
C TYR A 33 4.47 -4.24 2.79
N ALA A 34 3.14 -4.39 2.63
CA ALA A 34 2.55 -5.37 1.73
C ALA A 34 3.18 -5.29 0.33
N ARG A 35 3.23 -6.42 -0.38
CA ARG A 35 3.75 -6.50 -1.75
C ARG A 35 5.09 -5.78 -1.97
N ASP A 36 6.04 -6.02 -1.06
CA ASP A 36 7.41 -5.51 -1.17
C ASP A 36 7.50 -3.97 -1.19
N PHE A 37 6.50 -3.27 -0.65
CA PHE A 37 6.54 -1.81 -0.47
C PHE A 37 7.63 -1.32 0.50
N GLY A 38 8.38 -2.23 1.13
CA GLY A 38 9.62 -1.94 1.87
C GLY A 38 10.89 -2.52 1.28
N SER A 39 10.86 -3.02 0.04
CA SER A 39 12.06 -3.59 -0.58
C SER A 39 12.93 -2.50 -1.24
N GLY A 40 14.22 -2.79 -1.36
CA GLY A 40 15.20 -1.83 -1.90
C GLY A 40 14.98 -1.46 -3.37
N ASN A 41 14.09 -2.13 -4.11
CA ASN A 41 13.71 -1.70 -5.45
C ASN A 41 13.06 -0.30 -5.45
N LEU A 42 12.52 0.15 -4.31
CA LEU A 42 11.94 1.47 -4.12
C LEU A 42 12.98 2.54 -3.72
N TYR A 43 14.27 2.20 -3.56
CA TYR A 43 15.32 3.22 -3.34
C TYR A 43 15.40 4.23 -4.50
N GLY A 44 15.02 3.82 -5.72
CA GLY A 44 14.90 4.72 -6.88
C GLY A 44 13.60 5.52 -6.91
N GLY A 45 12.73 5.38 -5.91
CA GLY A 45 11.44 6.08 -5.81
C GLY A 45 10.37 5.60 -6.80
N GLN A 46 10.64 4.57 -7.61
CA GLN A 46 9.71 4.10 -8.63
C GLN A 46 9.08 2.76 -8.26
N PRO A 47 7.75 2.67 -8.15
CA PRO A 47 7.06 1.41 -7.96
C PRO A 47 7.19 0.51 -9.19
N THR A 48 7.22 -0.80 -8.95
CA THR A 48 7.05 -1.79 -10.01
C THR A 48 5.65 -1.68 -10.64
N VAL A 49 5.45 -2.26 -11.83
CA VAL A 49 4.13 -2.32 -12.48
C VAL A 49 3.05 -2.92 -11.56
N ALA A 50 3.40 -3.97 -10.81
CA ALA A 50 2.48 -4.60 -9.87
C ALA A 50 2.11 -3.68 -8.69
N GLN A 51 3.09 -2.98 -8.12
CA GLN A 51 2.87 -2.00 -7.05
C GLN A 51 2.06 -0.80 -7.52
N ALA A 52 2.34 -0.30 -8.73
CA ALA A 52 1.58 0.76 -9.37
C ALA A 52 0.11 0.35 -9.58
N ALA A 53 -0.17 -0.91 -9.93
CA ALA A 53 -1.53 -1.41 -10.04
C ALA A 53 -2.28 -1.44 -8.70
N VAL A 54 -1.59 -1.80 -7.60
CA VAL A 54 -2.15 -1.73 -6.24
C VAL A 54 -2.44 -0.28 -5.84
N ILE A 55 -1.50 0.63 -6.06
CA ILE A 55 -1.65 2.07 -5.82
C ILE A 55 -2.85 2.62 -6.59
N ALA A 56 -2.93 2.34 -7.89
CA ALA A 56 -4.04 2.77 -8.74
C ALA A 56 -5.38 2.25 -8.20
N ARG A 57 -5.44 0.98 -7.81
CA ARG A 57 -6.66 0.38 -7.28
C ARG A 57 -7.08 0.98 -5.94
N LEU A 58 -6.15 1.26 -5.04
CA LEU A 58 -6.45 1.95 -3.77
C LEU A 58 -6.94 3.38 -4.03
N ASN A 59 -6.34 4.09 -4.98
CA ASN A 59 -6.78 5.44 -5.36
C ASN A 59 -8.18 5.44 -6.00
N GLU A 60 -8.51 4.44 -6.83
CA GLU A 60 -9.85 4.25 -7.39
C GLU A 60 -10.92 4.01 -6.30
N LEU A 61 -10.51 3.43 -5.17
CA LEU A 61 -11.38 3.20 -4.01
C LEU A 61 -11.50 4.43 -3.09
N GLY A 62 -10.82 5.53 -3.42
CA GLY A 62 -10.89 6.80 -2.69
C GLY A 62 -9.83 6.99 -1.61
N PHE A 63 -8.88 6.06 -1.48
CA PHE A 63 -7.75 6.23 -0.56
C PHE A 63 -6.69 7.14 -1.18
N LYS A 64 -6.00 7.91 -0.33
CA LYS A 64 -4.79 8.65 -0.72
C LYS A 64 -3.57 7.80 -0.42
N THR A 65 -2.74 7.53 -1.43
CA THR A 65 -1.54 6.69 -1.28
C THR A 65 -0.26 7.46 -1.56
N ALA A 66 0.80 7.17 -0.80
CA ALA A 66 2.13 7.74 -1.00
C ALA A 66 3.22 6.72 -0.65
N ILE A 67 4.24 6.58 -1.49
CA ILE A 67 5.45 5.86 -1.12
C ILE A 67 6.29 6.80 -0.26
N ARG A 68 6.55 6.41 0.98
CA ARG A 68 7.33 7.18 1.94
C ARG A 68 8.66 6.48 2.18
N SER A 69 9.68 7.27 2.46
CA SER A 69 10.96 6.76 2.93
C SER A 69 11.47 7.60 4.09
N GLU A 70 12.14 6.96 5.03
CA GLU A 70 12.81 7.62 6.14
C GLU A 70 14.23 7.06 6.28
N CYS A 71 15.22 7.95 6.16
CA CYS A 71 16.62 7.61 6.32
C CYS A 71 17.04 7.79 7.79
N ARG A 72 17.24 6.68 8.51
CA ARG A 72 17.88 6.65 9.84
C ARG A 72 19.15 5.80 9.77
N GLN A 73 19.41 4.94 10.76
CA GLN A 73 20.51 3.97 10.71
C GLN A 73 20.36 2.98 9.53
N PHE A 74 19.12 2.68 9.16
CA PHE A 74 18.74 2.01 7.94
C PHE A 74 17.66 2.84 7.26
N VAL A 75 17.52 2.69 5.94
CA VAL A 75 16.44 3.34 5.21
C VAL A 75 15.20 2.45 5.32
N ASP A 76 14.12 3.05 5.82
CA ASP A 76 12.81 2.43 5.90
C ASP A 76 11.95 2.98 4.75
N ILE A 77 11.30 2.10 3.98
CA ILE A 77 10.42 2.48 2.87
C ILE A 77 9.08 1.79 3.08
N TRP A 78 7.98 2.50 2.88
CA TRP A 78 6.64 1.92 3.02
C TRP A 78 5.63 2.58 2.09
N LEU A 79 4.50 1.92 1.91
CA LEU A 79 3.29 2.54 1.38
C LEU A 79 2.50 3.14 2.54
N GLU A 80 2.29 4.44 2.49
CA GLU A 80 1.33 5.16 3.33
C GLU A 80 -0.02 5.18 2.61
N VAL A 81 -1.07 4.73 3.30
CA VAL A 81 -2.45 4.78 2.84
C VAL A 81 -3.23 5.64 3.83
N SER A 82 -3.97 6.62 3.36
CA SER A 82 -4.74 7.54 4.20
C SER A 82 -6.19 7.66 3.73
N TRP A 83 -7.09 7.86 4.69
CA TRP A 83 -8.52 8.03 4.50
C TRP A 83 -9.01 9.20 5.38
N GLU A 84 -9.93 9.99 4.82
CA GLU A 84 -10.62 11.09 5.49
C GLU A 84 -12.07 10.70 5.80
#